data_AF-A0A7C2YRR5-F1
#
_entry.id   AF-A0A7C2YRR5-F1
#
_cell.length_a   1.000
_cell.length_b   1.000
_cell.length_c   1.000
_cell.angle_alpha   90.00
_cell.angle_beta   90.00
_cell.angle_gamma   90.00
#
_symmetry.space_group_name_H-M   'P 1'
#
loop_
_entity.id
_entity.type
_entity.pdbx_description
1 polymer ?
#
loop_
_entity_poly.entity_id
_entity_poly.type
_entity_poly.pdbx_seq_one_letter_code
_entity_poly.pdbx_strand_id
1 'polypeptide(L)'
;MRHTRLHGRASCWLLGGIGCLGLLVIVLVAAVLGGRALVNTFGEPIKELATKTQAIVPKQRAVYDALQRYSAENNGKYPQSLKQLAPKYMPEDPTRPIPLDDGTEVRLVYKPPKPDAAPETVVLEHKPPIKTTMQLFGQKIDMQVTYQVQLNGEVYQQRVITDPQGNKQIQRERVRP
;
A
#
# COMPACT_ATOMS: atom_id res chain seq x y z
N MET A 1 46.38 -37.63 -56.87
CA MET A 1 46.60 -36.21 -57.24
C MET A 1 45.61 -35.38 -56.42
N ARG A 2 46.02 -34.85 -55.25
CA ARG A 2 46.20 -33.40 -54.97
C ARG A 2 45.12 -32.50 -55.59
N HIS A 3 44.27 -31.89 -54.75
CA HIS A 3 43.84 -30.48 -54.79
C HIS A 3 43.18 -30.14 -53.43
N THR A 4 43.97 -29.53 -52.54
CA THR A 4 43.85 -28.14 -52.04
C THR A 4 42.85 -27.95 -50.89
N ARG A 5 43.40 -28.01 -49.66
CA ARG A 5 42.84 -27.37 -48.46
C ARG A 5 42.80 -25.86 -48.71
N LEU A 6 41.61 -25.25 -48.75
CA LEU A 6 41.45 -23.82 -48.58
C LEU A 6 41.11 -23.54 -47.12
N HIS A 7 42.09 -22.94 -46.43
CA HIS A 7 41.89 -22.26 -45.16
C HIS A 7 40.90 -21.11 -45.37
N GLY A 8 39.69 -21.27 -44.86
CA GLY A 8 38.82 -20.14 -44.51
C GLY A 8 38.78 -20.02 -42.99
N ARG A 9 39.81 -19.43 -42.36
CA ARG A 9 39.68 -18.91 -40.98
C ARG A 9 38.81 -17.65 -41.02
N ALA A 10 37.55 -17.80 -41.43
CA ALA A 10 36.53 -16.78 -41.28
C ALA A 10 35.96 -16.93 -39.87
N SER A 11 36.71 -16.40 -38.91
CA SER A 11 36.24 -15.80 -37.67
C SER A 11 34.88 -16.30 -37.12
N CYS A 12 34.91 -17.42 -36.38
CA CYS A 12 33.85 -17.75 -35.41
C CYS A 12 33.61 -16.62 -34.39
N TRP A 13 34.54 -15.68 -34.26
CA TRP A 13 34.41 -14.47 -33.46
C TRP A 13 33.56 -13.38 -34.12
N LEU A 14 33.57 -13.23 -35.44
CA LEU A 14 32.74 -12.23 -36.13
C LEU A 14 31.28 -12.69 -36.24
N LEU A 15 31.05 -13.97 -36.53
CA LEU A 15 29.69 -14.55 -36.63
C LEU A 15 29.07 -14.87 -35.26
N GLY A 16 29.87 -15.26 -34.26
CA GLY A 16 29.40 -15.47 -32.88
C GLY A 16 29.22 -14.19 -32.07
N GLY A 17 30.03 -13.16 -32.33
CA GLY A 17 29.95 -11.86 -31.64
C GLY A 17 28.70 -11.05 -31.99
N ILE A 18 28.30 -11.05 -33.27
CA ILE A 18 27.09 -10.33 -33.73
C ILE A 18 25.81 -11.00 -33.22
N GLY A 19 25.78 -12.34 -33.13
CA GLY A 19 24.65 -13.08 -32.57
C GLY A 19 24.44 -12.81 -31.08
N CYS A 20 25.52 -12.72 -30.29
CA CYS A 20 25.44 -12.43 -28.85
C CYS A 20 25.06 -10.97 -28.57
N LEU A 21 25.56 -10.02 -29.37
CA LEU A 21 25.15 -8.62 -29.29
C LEU A 21 23.68 -8.43 -29.68
N GLY A 22 23.21 -9.08 -30.74
CA GLY A 22 21.81 -9.06 -31.15
C GLY A 22 20.87 -9.61 -30.07
N LEU A 23 21.25 -10.71 -29.42
CA LEU A 23 20.46 -11.31 -28.35
C LEU A 23 20.43 -10.44 -27.08
N LEU A 24 21.55 -9.81 -26.72
CA LEU A 24 21.59 -8.84 -25.63
C LEU A 24 20.71 -7.62 -25.90
N VAL A 25 20.70 -7.11 -27.15
CA VAL A 25 19.82 -6.00 -27.54
C VAL A 25 18.35 -6.42 -27.47
N ILE A 26 17.99 -7.62 -27.94
CA ILE A 26 16.62 -8.13 -27.83
C ILE A 26 16.19 -8.29 -26.36
N VAL A 27 17.05 -8.83 -25.50
CA VAL A 27 16.77 -8.97 -24.07
C VAL A 27 16.63 -7.59 -23.41
N LEU A 28 17.49 -6.63 -23.75
CA LEU A 28 17.37 -5.25 -23.27
C LEU A 28 16.08 -4.59 -23.74
N VAL A 29 15.72 -4.73 -25.02
CA VAL A 29 14.48 -4.18 -25.57
C VAL A 29 13.26 -4.84 -24.92
N ALA A 30 13.27 -6.16 -24.74
CA ALA A 30 12.22 -6.89 -24.04
C ALA A 30 12.12 -6.48 -22.56
N ALA A 31 13.25 -6.27 -21.88
CA ALA A 31 13.28 -5.80 -20.49
C ALA A 31 12.80 -4.35 -20.36
N VAL A 32 13.16 -3.47 -21.32
CA VAL A 32 12.73 -2.07 -21.32
C VAL A 32 11.25 -1.93 -21.68
N LEU A 33 10.77 -2.66 -22.69
CA LEU A 33 9.37 -2.65 -23.09
C LEU A 33 8.47 -3.36 -22.07
N GLY A 34 8.91 -4.53 -21.58
CA GLY A 34 8.23 -5.27 -20.52
C GLY A 34 8.22 -4.52 -19.19
N GLY A 35 9.35 -3.90 -18.82
CA GLY A 35 9.46 -3.05 -17.63
C GLY A 35 8.56 -1.82 -17.70
N ARG A 36 8.49 -1.14 -18.86
CA ARG A 36 7.57 -0.01 -19.05
C ARG A 36 6.10 -0.41 -18.96
N ALA A 37 5.73 -1.55 -19.55
CA ALA A 37 4.35 -2.05 -19.45
C ALA A 37 3.96 -2.38 -18.00
N LEU A 38 4.84 -3.05 -17.25
CA LEU A 38 4.63 -3.35 -15.83
C LEU A 38 4.51 -2.09 -14.97
N VAL A 39 5.41 -1.11 -15.17
CA VAL A 39 5.38 0.15 -14.38
C VAL A 39 4.11 0.95 -14.67
N ASN A 40 3.62 0.98 -15.91
CA ASN A 40 2.39 1.70 -16.25
C ASN A 40 1.13 1.01 -15.75
N THR A 41 1.11 -0.32 -15.66
CA THR A 41 -0.05 -1.09 -15.17
C THR A 41 -0.13 -1.14 -13.64
N PHE A 42 1.02 -1.18 -12.94
CA PHE A 42 1.06 -1.32 -11.48
C PHE A 42 1.43 -0.03 -10.73
N GLY A 43 2.07 0.94 -11.38
CA GLY A 43 2.66 2.10 -10.69
C GLY A 43 1.64 3.12 -10.19
N GLU A 44 0.66 3.50 -10.99
CA GLU A 44 -0.29 4.58 -10.63
C GLU A 44 -1.20 4.22 -9.45
N PRO A 45 -1.85 3.03 -9.39
CA PRO A 45 -2.68 2.65 -8.24
C PRO A 45 -1.86 2.53 -6.94
N ILE A 46 -0.60 2.09 -7.03
CA ILE A 46 0.29 1.98 -5.86
C ILE A 46 0.67 3.38 -5.36
N LYS A 47 1.00 4.31 -6.26
CA LYS A 47 1.29 5.70 -5.89
C LYS A 47 0.08 6.36 -5.22
N GLU A 48 -1.11 6.20 -5.80
CA GLU A 48 -2.35 6.75 -5.25
C GLU A 48 -2.61 6.22 -3.83
N LEU A 49 -2.47 4.91 -3.62
CA LEU A 49 -2.57 4.31 -2.30
C LEU A 49 -1.51 4.86 -1.34
N ALA A 50 -0.26 5.05 -1.80
CA ALA A 50 0.81 5.61 -0.98
C ALA A 50 0.47 7.03 -0.51
N THR A 51 0.00 7.90 -1.41
CA THR A 51 -0.41 9.27 -1.07
C THR A 51 -1.57 9.28 -0.07
N LYS A 52 -2.62 8.48 -0.31
CA LYS A 52 -3.75 8.35 0.61
C LYS A 52 -3.33 7.81 1.99
N THR A 53 -2.36 6.90 2.01
CA THR A 53 -1.78 6.38 3.25
C THR A 53 -1.06 7.48 4.05
N GLN A 54 -0.30 8.34 3.37
CA GLN A 54 0.41 9.46 3.98
C GLN A 54 -0.54 10.51 4.55
N ALA A 55 -1.76 10.64 4.03
CA ALA A 55 -2.78 11.53 4.61
C ALA A 55 -3.42 10.92 5.88
N ILE A 56 -3.71 9.62 5.89
CA ILE A 56 -4.53 8.99 6.95
C ILE A 56 -3.68 8.49 8.12
N VAL A 57 -2.63 7.73 7.85
CA VAL A 57 -1.87 7.01 8.89
C VAL A 57 -1.20 7.96 9.89
N PRO A 58 -0.56 9.07 9.48
CA PRO A 58 0.01 10.02 10.43
C PRO A 58 -1.04 10.64 11.36
N LYS A 59 -2.22 11.01 10.84
CA LYS A 59 -3.32 11.52 11.66
C LYS A 59 -3.82 10.46 12.64
N GLN A 60 -3.97 9.22 12.19
CA GLN A 60 -4.34 8.09 13.06
C GLN A 60 -3.33 7.87 14.19
N ARG A 61 -2.03 7.91 13.90
CA ARG A 61 -0.96 7.80 14.90
C ARG A 61 -1.00 8.95 15.89
N ALA A 62 -1.16 10.19 15.43
CA ALA A 62 -1.28 11.36 16.31
C ALA A 62 -2.49 11.27 17.26
N VAL A 63 -3.63 10.77 16.77
CA VAL A 63 -4.81 10.52 17.61
C VAL A 63 -4.56 9.39 18.61
N TYR A 64 -3.90 8.32 18.18
CA TYR A 64 -3.50 7.23 19.08
C TYR A 64 -2.57 7.72 20.20
N ASP A 65 -1.54 8.50 19.88
CA ASP A 65 -0.62 9.06 20.87
C ASP A 65 -1.34 9.97 21.88
N ALA A 66 -2.36 10.72 21.42
CA ALA A 66 -3.22 11.49 22.32
C ALA A 66 -4.12 10.62 23.20
N LEU A 67 -4.64 9.50 22.68
CA LEU A 67 -5.38 8.51 23.49
C LEU A 67 -4.47 7.90 24.56
N GLN A 68 -3.21 7.61 24.25
CA GLN A 68 -2.25 7.08 25.21
C GLN A 68 -1.93 8.09 26.31
N ARG A 69 -1.70 9.36 25.96
CA ARG A 69 -1.51 10.43 26.95
C ARG A 69 -2.75 10.64 27.84
N TYR A 70 -3.95 10.63 27.24
CA TYR A 70 -5.20 10.66 28.01
C TYR A 70 -5.27 9.52 29.00
N SER A 71 -5.03 8.29 28.53
CA SER A 71 -5.10 7.07 29.35
C SER A 71 -4.12 7.12 30.52
N ALA A 72 -2.87 7.55 30.28
CA ALA A 72 -1.85 7.71 31.32
C ALA A 72 -2.29 8.68 32.42
N GLU A 73 -2.96 9.79 32.07
CA GLU A 73 -3.46 10.77 33.03
C GLU A 73 -4.81 10.39 33.67
N ASN A 74 -5.51 9.39 33.14
CA ASN A 74 -6.87 9.01 33.56
C ASN A 74 -6.93 7.57 34.12
N ASN A 75 -5.85 7.11 34.77
CA ASN A 75 -5.77 5.81 35.42
C ASN A 75 -6.03 4.63 34.46
N GLY A 76 -5.50 4.69 33.24
CA GLY A 76 -5.69 3.66 32.22
C GLY A 76 -7.04 3.72 31.50
N LYS A 77 -7.91 4.68 31.85
CA LYS A 77 -9.21 4.82 31.20
C LYS A 77 -9.07 5.57 29.89
N TYR A 78 -9.70 5.03 28.85
CA TYR A 78 -9.81 5.67 27.56
C TYR A 78 -10.99 6.65 27.52
N PRO A 79 -10.92 7.73 26.70
CA PRO A 79 -12.02 8.67 26.59
C PRO A 79 -13.24 8.02 25.96
N GLN A 80 -14.43 8.55 26.24
CA GLN A 80 -15.68 8.05 25.65
C GLN A 80 -15.85 8.53 24.19
N SER A 81 -15.20 9.64 23.82
CA SER A 81 -15.21 10.16 22.46
C SER A 81 -13.91 10.90 22.14
N LEU A 82 -13.56 10.98 20.86
CA LEU A 82 -12.35 11.70 20.44
C LEU A 82 -12.41 13.21 20.75
N LYS A 83 -13.59 13.80 20.91
CA LYS A 83 -13.73 15.23 21.26
C LYS A 83 -13.09 15.58 22.60
N GLN A 84 -12.98 14.62 23.52
CA GLN A 84 -12.33 14.81 24.83
C GLN A 84 -10.80 14.92 24.73
N LEU A 85 -10.22 14.61 23.57
CA LEU A 85 -8.79 14.78 23.35
C LEU A 85 -8.43 16.25 23.07
N ALA A 86 -9.35 17.03 22.53
CA ALA A 86 -9.13 18.44 22.23
C ALA A 86 -9.66 19.36 23.35
N PRO A 87 -9.00 20.50 23.63
CA PRO A 87 -7.70 20.92 23.09
C PRO A 87 -6.49 20.36 23.85
N LYS A 88 -6.72 19.71 25.01
CA LYS A 88 -5.65 19.38 25.98
C LYS A 88 -4.58 18.42 25.42
N TYR A 89 -5.00 17.35 24.77
CA TYR A 89 -4.10 16.32 24.23
C TYR A 89 -3.83 16.52 22.74
N MET A 90 -4.72 17.21 22.02
CA MET A 90 -4.53 17.60 20.62
C MET A 90 -5.04 19.02 20.38
N PRO A 91 -4.30 19.86 19.65
CA PRO A 91 -4.73 21.25 19.37
C PRO A 91 -5.95 21.31 18.43
N GLU A 92 -6.07 20.34 17.52
CA GLU A 92 -7.17 20.26 16.56
C GLU A 92 -8.21 19.22 16.98
N ASP A 93 -9.47 19.42 16.57
CA ASP A 93 -10.52 18.43 16.73
C ASP A 93 -10.21 17.17 15.88
N PRO A 94 -9.96 16.01 16.52
CA PRO A 94 -9.64 14.76 15.83
C PRO A 94 -10.82 14.15 15.06
N THR A 95 -12.03 14.68 15.21
CA THR A 95 -13.23 14.24 14.47
C THR A 95 -13.40 14.93 13.12
N ARG A 96 -12.56 15.92 12.80
CA ARG A 96 -12.60 16.62 11.52
C ARG A 96 -12.33 15.65 10.36
N PRO A 97 -13.00 15.83 9.20
CA PRO A 97 -12.69 15.04 8.02
C PRO A 97 -11.25 15.24 7.54
N ILE A 98 -10.65 14.17 7.05
CA ILE A 98 -9.36 14.14 6.36
C ILE A 98 -9.68 14.19 4.86
N PRO A 99 -9.43 15.31 4.17
CA PRO A 99 -9.62 15.39 2.73
C PRO A 99 -8.56 14.55 2.01
N LEU A 100 -8.98 13.81 0.99
CA LEU A 100 -8.10 13.11 0.05
C LEU A 100 -8.09 13.85 -1.30
N ASP A 101 -7.06 13.61 -2.10
CA ASP A 101 -6.84 14.30 -3.38
C ASP A 101 -7.95 14.05 -4.42
N ASP A 102 -8.71 12.96 -4.27
CA ASP A 102 -9.85 12.62 -5.13
C ASP A 102 -11.17 13.28 -4.67
N GLY A 103 -11.11 14.18 -3.70
CA GLY A 103 -12.28 14.84 -3.11
C GLY A 103 -13.03 13.98 -2.08
N THR A 104 -12.58 12.76 -1.81
CA THR A 104 -13.16 11.93 -0.74
C THR A 104 -12.80 12.50 0.62
N GLU A 105 -13.80 12.66 1.48
CA GLU A 105 -13.58 12.97 2.89
C GLU A 105 -13.62 11.70 3.74
N VAL A 106 -12.53 11.44 4.45
CA VAL A 106 -12.41 10.30 5.35
C VAL A 106 -12.51 10.77 6.80
N ARG A 107 -13.32 10.09 7.61
CA ARG A 107 -13.47 10.39 9.04
C ARG A 107 -12.93 9.24 9.88
N LEU A 108 -12.25 9.60 10.97
CA LEU A 108 -11.82 8.62 11.96
C LEU A 108 -13.02 8.16 12.78
N VAL A 109 -13.15 6.84 12.91
CA VAL A 109 -14.15 6.18 13.73
C VAL A 109 -13.42 5.57 14.92
N TYR A 110 -13.79 6.04 16.11
CA TYR A 110 -13.20 5.60 17.35
C TYR A 110 -14.14 4.61 18.05
N LYS A 111 -13.53 3.52 18.54
CA LYS A 111 -14.20 2.47 19.30
C LYS A 111 -13.48 2.40 20.65
N PRO A 112 -14.04 3.01 21.71
CA PRO A 112 -13.43 2.95 23.03
C PRO A 112 -13.19 1.49 23.42
N PRO A 113 -11.95 1.11 23.82
CA PRO A 113 -11.69 -0.25 24.26
C PRO A 113 -12.43 -0.52 25.56
N LYS A 114 -12.84 -1.78 25.75
CA LYS A 114 -13.30 -2.26 27.07
C LYS A 114 -12.10 -2.31 28.04
N PRO A 115 -12.33 -2.26 29.36
CA PRO A 115 -11.25 -2.30 30.35
C PRO A 115 -10.31 -3.53 30.25
N ASP A 116 -10.83 -4.63 29.71
CA ASP A 116 -10.18 -5.93 29.54
C ASP A 116 -9.91 -6.26 28.06
N ALA A 117 -9.97 -5.25 27.17
CA ALA A 117 -9.78 -5.46 25.75
C ALA A 117 -8.40 -6.03 25.43
N ALA A 118 -8.37 -7.05 24.58
CA ALA A 118 -7.13 -7.66 24.12
C ALA A 118 -6.25 -6.64 23.33
N PRO A 119 -4.92 -6.76 23.34
CA PRO A 119 -4.01 -5.81 22.67
C PRO A 119 -4.29 -5.59 21.18
N GLU A 120 -4.84 -6.60 20.51
CA GLU A 120 -5.19 -6.60 19.09
C GLU A 120 -6.55 -5.93 18.78
N THR A 121 -7.26 -5.43 19.80
CA THR A 121 -8.55 -4.76 19.65
C THR A 121 -8.40 -3.49 18.83
N VAL A 122 -9.22 -3.34 17.77
CA VAL A 122 -9.22 -2.13 16.93
C VAL A 122 -9.88 -0.98 17.69
N VAL A 123 -9.13 0.10 17.92
CA VAL A 123 -9.60 1.30 18.63
C VAL A 123 -9.87 2.47 17.69
N LEU A 124 -9.17 2.53 16.56
CA LEU A 124 -9.39 3.54 15.53
C LEU A 124 -9.46 2.87 14.16
N GLU A 125 -10.40 3.30 13.35
CA GLU A 125 -10.45 3.00 11.92
C GLU A 125 -10.89 4.25 11.17
N HIS A 126 -10.99 4.17 9.84
CA HIS A 126 -11.55 5.27 9.08
C HIS A 126 -12.72 4.83 8.20
N LYS A 127 -13.61 5.78 7.89
CA LYS A 127 -14.72 5.58 6.96
C LYS A 127 -14.89 6.80 6.03
N PRO A 128 -15.24 6.60 4.76
CA PRO A 128 -15.43 5.31 4.07
C PRO A 128 -14.09 4.58 3.81
N PRO A 129 -14.12 3.29 3.42
CA PRO A 129 -12.95 2.62 2.87
C PRO A 129 -12.46 3.33 1.60
N ILE A 130 -11.14 3.38 1.41
CA ILE A 130 -10.54 3.87 0.17
C ILE A 130 -10.80 2.83 -0.91
N LYS A 131 -11.42 3.24 -2.03
CA LYS A 131 -11.63 2.38 -3.18
C LYS A 131 -10.51 2.60 -4.20
N THR A 132 -10.00 1.52 -4.77
CA THR A 132 -9.09 1.57 -5.92
C THR A 132 -9.36 0.36 -6.81
N THR A 133 -9.14 0.50 -8.11
CA THR A 133 -9.31 -0.58 -9.09
C THR A 133 -7.96 -0.80 -9.75
N MET A 134 -7.51 -2.05 -9.77
CA MET A 134 -6.26 -2.45 -10.42
C MET A 134 -6.52 -3.40 -11.57
N GLN A 135 -5.68 -3.34 -12.61
CA GLN A 135 -5.72 -4.28 -13.71
C GLN A 135 -4.60 -5.31 -13.55
N LEU A 136 -4.96 -6.56 -13.34
CA LEU A 136 -4.05 -7.70 -13.20
C LEU A 136 -4.35 -8.69 -14.32
N PHE A 137 -3.37 -8.94 -15.19
CA PHE A 137 -3.52 -9.86 -16.33
C PHE A 137 -4.74 -9.55 -17.24
N GLY A 138 -5.06 -8.27 -17.45
CA GLY A 138 -6.21 -7.83 -18.24
C GLY A 138 -7.56 -7.93 -17.53
N GLN A 139 -7.59 -8.35 -16.26
CA GLN A 139 -8.79 -8.40 -15.43
C GLN A 139 -8.81 -7.22 -14.46
N LYS A 140 -9.98 -6.58 -14.31
CA LYS A 140 -10.22 -5.53 -13.33
C LYS A 140 -10.49 -6.15 -11.97
N ILE A 141 -9.77 -5.69 -10.95
CA ILE A 141 -9.93 -6.13 -9.58
C ILE A 141 -10.21 -4.90 -8.73
N ASP A 142 -11.34 -4.91 -8.03
CA ASP A 142 -11.72 -3.82 -7.14
C ASP A 142 -11.19 -4.10 -5.74
N MET A 143 -10.55 -3.09 -5.15
CA MET A 143 -9.95 -3.18 -3.83
C MET A 143 -10.51 -2.07 -2.94
N GLN A 144 -10.88 -2.44 -1.72
CA GLN A 144 -11.23 -1.50 -0.67
C GLN A 144 -10.21 -1.59 0.46
N VAL A 145 -9.65 -0.46 0.84
CA VAL A 145 -8.60 -0.37 1.85
C VAL A 145 -9.12 0.37 3.08
N THR A 146 -8.88 -0.19 4.26
CA THR A 146 -9.15 0.47 5.54
C THR A 146 -7.94 0.34 6.46
N TYR A 147 -7.44 1.46 6.95
CA TYR A 147 -6.40 1.50 7.97
C TYR A 147 -7.03 1.47 9.36
N GLN A 148 -6.53 0.56 10.20
CA GLN A 148 -7.01 0.30 11.54
C GLN A 148 -5.84 0.41 12.53
N VAL A 149 -6.02 1.13 13.62
CA VAL A 149 -5.07 1.16 14.74
C VAL A 149 -5.60 0.25 15.85
N GLN A 150 -4.75 -0.66 16.31
CA GLN A 150 -5.04 -1.52 17.44
C GLN A 150 -4.65 -0.86 18.77
N LEU A 151 -5.13 -1.43 19.88
CA LEU A 151 -4.85 -0.95 21.23
C LEU A 151 -3.33 -0.93 21.54
N ASN A 152 -2.58 -1.89 21.02
CA ASN A 152 -1.12 -1.96 21.08
C ASN A 152 -0.38 -0.92 20.20
N GLY A 153 -1.10 -0.10 19.44
CA GLY A 153 -0.54 0.96 18.59
C GLY A 153 -0.10 0.49 17.20
N GLU A 154 -0.25 -0.80 16.90
CA GLU A 154 0.02 -1.31 15.57
C GLU A 154 -1.05 -0.85 14.57
N VAL A 155 -0.60 -0.40 13.42
CA VAL A 155 -1.47 -0.02 12.31
C VAL A 155 -1.56 -1.19 11.34
N TYR A 156 -2.77 -1.60 11.01
CA TYR A 156 -3.06 -2.64 10.03
C TYR A 156 -3.81 -2.05 8.84
N GLN A 157 -3.45 -2.52 7.66
CA GLN A 157 -4.17 -2.30 6.44
C GLN A 157 -5.06 -3.52 6.18
N GLN A 158 -6.38 -3.32 6.22
CA GLN A 158 -7.35 -4.31 5.77
C GLN A 158 -7.69 -4.04 4.31
N ARG A 159 -7.48 -5.02 3.44
CA ARG A 159 -7.84 -4.98 2.02
C ARG A 159 -9.00 -5.94 1.77
N VAL A 160 -10.07 -5.46 1.17
CA VAL A 160 -11.15 -6.28 0.63
C VAL A 160 -11.01 -6.27 -0.88
N ILE A 161 -10.58 -7.39 -1.43
CA ILE A 161 -10.36 -7.59 -2.86
C ILE A 161 -11.60 -8.27 -3.42
N THR A 162 -12.22 -7.68 -4.42
CA THR A 162 -13.37 -8.24 -5.14
C THR A 162 -12.89 -8.65 -6.53
N ASP A 163 -12.97 -9.94 -6.82
CA ASP A 163 -12.59 -10.49 -8.13
C ASP A 163 -13.67 -10.19 -9.19
N PRO A 164 -13.40 -10.44 -10.50
CA PRO A 164 -14.39 -10.23 -11.55
C PRO A 164 -15.65 -11.09 -11.43
N GLN A 165 -15.60 -12.19 -10.67
CA GLN A 165 -16.74 -13.07 -10.42
C GLN A 165 -17.57 -12.60 -9.22
N GLY A 166 -17.14 -11.53 -8.52
CA GLY A 166 -17.79 -10.96 -7.35
C GLY A 166 -17.37 -11.61 -6.03
N ASN A 167 -16.43 -12.54 -6.02
CA ASN A 167 -15.94 -13.14 -4.78
C ASN A 167 -15.07 -12.15 -4.02
N LYS A 168 -15.25 -12.10 -2.69
CA LYS A 168 -14.51 -11.20 -1.82
C LYS A 168 -13.45 -11.95 -1.05
N GLN A 169 -12.22 -11.46 -1.10
CA GLN A 169 -11.12 -11.91 -0.26
C GLN A 169 -10.70 -10.78 0.68
N ILE A 170 -10.64 -11.09 1.97
CA ILE A 170 -10.19 -10.13 2.99
C ILE A 170 -8.76 -10.49 3.36
N GLN A 171 -7.86 -9.52 3.22
CA GLN A 171 -6.47 -9.64 3.63
C GLN A 171 -6.17 -8.55 4.65
N ARG A 172 -5.35 -8.88 5.65
CA ARG A 172 -4.93 -7.93 6.68
C ARG A 172 -3.42 -7.99 6.80
N GLU A 173 -2.78 -6.84 6.60
CA GLU A 173 -1.34 -6.70 6.62
C GLU A 173 -0.93 -5.61 7.60
N ARG A 174 0.16 -5.80 8.34
CA ARG A 174 0.68 -4.76 9.24
C ARG A 174 1.36 -3.67 8.41
N VAL A 175 0.97 -2.41 8.62
CA VAL A 175 1.64 -1.25 8.03
C VAL A 175 2.94 -1.03 8.76
N ARG A 176 4.06 -1.25 8.07
CA ARG A 176 5.38 -0.95 8.62
C ARG A 176 5.56 0.58 8.72
N PRO A 177 6.16 1.07 9.82
CA PRO A 177 6.48 2.49 9.96
C PRO A 177 7.50 2.96 8.92
#